data_AF-A0A7G2CB10-F1
#
_entry.id   AF-A0A7G2CB10-F1
#
_cell.length_a   1.000
_cell.length_b   1.000
_cell.length_c   1.000
_cell.angle_alpha   90.00
_cell.angle_beta   90.00
_cell.angle_gamma   90.00
#
_symmetry.space_group_name_H-M   'P 1'
#
loop_
_entity.id
_entity.type
_entity.pdbx_description
1 polymer ?
#
loop_
_entity_poly.entity_id
_entity_poly.type
_entity_poly.pdbx_seq_one_letter_code
_entity_poly.pdbx_strand_id
1 'polypeptide(L)'
;MGAHSFHRYVRLPTECCEEQRNIQSSVHGLTRQFLTSSCVPTWSAVATDLLKFLTTISRENHSQDNDDNLHNDILLPPLIAHNAGFDSRFLDHCFSRLGYNQSNGKRVIYHSLFPHTCTKQLMTHYYQQYHCRNNEEGTSLESSCSVFGMDAVALRKKEGRHAASTDARLTAELFIHLAKCML
;
A
#
# COMPACT_ATOMS: atom_id res chain seq x y z
N MET A 1 -11.52 -15.38 -10.04
CA MET A 1 -11.46 -13.93 -9.77
C MET A 1 -10.14 -13.41 -10.30
N GLY A 2 -10.16 -12.30 -11.05
CA GLY A 2 -8.96 -11.72 -11.64
C GLY A 2 -8.17 -10.88 -10.63
N ALA A 3 -6.88 -10.67 -10.88
CA ALA A 3 -6.09 -9.68 -10.15
C ALA A 3 -6.34 -8.29 -10.73
N HIS A 4 -6.71 -7.33 -9.89
CA HIS A 4 -6.89 -5.93 -10.27
C HIS A 4 -5.69 -5.12 -9.77
N SER A 5 -5.14 -4.24 -10.61
CA SER A 5 -3.98 -3.42 -10.25
C SER A 5 -4.26 -1.93 -10.49
N PHE A 6 -3.92 -1.09 -9.51
CA PHE A 6 -3.93 0.35 -9.64
C PHE A 6 -2.55 0.90 -9.32
N HIS A 7 -1.97 1.64 -10.27
CA HIS A 7 -0.67 2.28 -10.09
C HIS A 7 -0.70 3.67 -10.76
N ARG A 8 -0.30 4.68 -10.01
CA ARG A 8 -0.18 6.07 -10.47
C ARG A 8 1.02 6.73 -9.81
N TYR A 9 1.73 7.56 -10.57
CA TYR A 9 2.66 8.54 -10.00
C TYR A 9 1.87 9.75 -9.49
N VAL A 10 2.37 10.38 -8.43
CA VAL A 10 1.77 11.57 -7.82
C VAL A 10 2.73 12.74 -7.94
N ARG A 11 2.22 13.89 -8.40
CA ARG A 11 3.02 15.11 -8.57
C ARG A 11 3.50 15.60 -7.21
N LEU A 12 4.79 15.90 -7.12
CA LEU A 12 5.36 16.51 -5.92
C LEU A 12 4.99 18.01 -5.86
N PRO A 13 4.69 18.53 -4.66
CA PRO A 13 4.62 19.97 -4.46
C PRO A 13 5.95 20.63 -4.84
N THR A 14 5.87 21.84 -5.40
CA THR A 14 7.05 22.59 -5.87
C THR A 14 8.04 22.93 -4.74
N GLU A 15 7.59 22.85 -3.48
CA GLU A 15 8.27 23.32 -2.27
C GLU A 15 9.05 22.24 -1.49
N CYS A 16 9.18 20.99 -1.98
CA CYS A 16 9.95 19.95 -1.28
C CYS A 16 11.43 20.33 -1.11
N CYS A 17 12.02 20.17 0.10
CA CYS A 17 13.41 20.52 0.42
C CYS A 17 14.46 19.62 -0.27
N GLU A 18 15.71 20.09 -0.40
CA GLU A 18 16.78 19.39 -1.15
C GLU A 18 17.08 17.97 -0.72
N GLU A 19 17.10 17.71 0.57
CA GLU A 19 17.45 16.39 1.11
C GLU A 19 16.41 15.34 0.73
N GLN A 20 15.13 15.69 0.74
CA GLN A 20 14.05 14.82 0.25
C GLN A 20 14.18 14.53 -1.26
N ARG A 21 14.77 15.46 -2.04
CA ARG A 21 14.98 15.30 -3.49
C ARG A 21 16.03 14.24 -3.82
N ASN A 22 17.13 14.20 -3.07
CA ASN A 22 18.25 13.29 -3.34
C ASN A 22 17.93 11.83 -2.96
N ILE A 23 17.12 11.64 -1.91
CA ILE A 23 16.69 10.31 -1.47
C ILE A 23 15.71 9.69 -2.48
N GLN A 24 14.77 10.45 -3.03
CA GLN A 24 13.79 9.91 -3.98
C GLN A 24 14.41 9.38 -5.28
N SER A 25 15.35 10.13 -5.85
CA SER A 25 16.01 9.73 -7.11
C SER A 25 16.89 8.50 -6.92
N SER A 26 17.62 8.42 -5.80
CA SER A 26 18.54 7.30 -5.52
C SER A 26 17.81 5.99 -5.21
N VAL A 27 16.68 6.06 -4.49
CA VAL A 27 15.92 4.88 -4.09
C VAL A 27 15.00 4.39 -5.21
N HIS A 28 14.20 5.28 -5.82
CA HIS A 28 13.12 4.89 -6.73
C HIS A 28 13.40 5.16 -8.21
N GLY A 29 14.53 5.79 -8.54
CA GLY A 29 14.87 6.15 -9.93
C GLY A 29 13.95 7.19 -10.56
N LEU A 30 13.09 7.85 -9.76
CA LEU A 30 12.17 8.87 -10.24
C LEU A 30 12.84 10.24 -10.25
N THR A 31 12.85 10.89 -11.40
CA THR A 31 13.45 12.23 -11.53
C THR A 31 12.49 13.31 -11.04
N ARG A 32 13.03 14.38 -10.45
CA ARG A 32 12.24 15.57 -10.09
C ARG A 32 11.53 16.14 -11.32
N GLN A 33 12.24 16.27 -12.44
CA GLN A 33 11.68 16.82 -13.68
C GLN A 33 10.41 16.07 -14.08
N PHE A 34 10.41 14.74 -13.95
CA PHE A 34 9.20 13.94 -14.14
C PHE A 34 8.14 14.24 -13.07
N LEU A 35 8.47 14.13 -11.78
CA LEU A 35 7.51 14.27 -10.68
C LEU A 35 6.94 15.69 -10.48
N THR A 36 7.55 16.73 -11.04
CA THR A 36 7.01 18.11 -11.02
C THR A 36 6.36 18.50 -12.35
N SER A 37 6.44 17.64 -13.37
CA SER A 37 5.86 17.94 -14.69
C SER A 37 4.33 18.04 -14.63
N SER A 38 3.78 18.82 -15.55
CA SER A 38 2.33 18.95 -15.70
C SER A 38 1.64 17.66 -16.16
N CYS A 39 2.37 16.69 -16.69
CA CYS A 39 1.82 15.41 -17.12
C CYS A 39 1.62 14.41 -15.96
N VAL A 40 2.30 14.59 -14.83
CA VAL A 40 2.04 13.77 -13.62
C VAL A 40 0.85 14.37 -12.87
N PRO A 41 -0.19 13.59 -12.52
CA PRO A 41 -1.39 14.10 -11.86
C PRO A 41 -1.14 14.53 -10.42
N THR A 42 -1.95 15.46 -9.91
CA THR A 42 -1.91 15.86 -8.49
C THR A 42 -2.48 14.75 -7.60
N TRP A 43 -2.17 14.80 -6.31
CA TRP A 43 -2.77 13.88 -5.34
C TRP A 43 -4.31 13.90 -5.36
N SER A 44 -4.94 15.07 -5.52
CA SER A 44 -6.41 15.19 -5.60
C SER A 44 -7.00 14.36 -6.76
N ALA A 45 -6.37 14.40 -7.94
CA ALA A 45 -6.80 13.62 -9.09
C ALA A 45 -6.59 12.11 -8.84
N VAL A 46 -5.41 11.72 -8.35
CA VAL A 46 -5.09 10.31 -8.05
C VAL A 46 -5.98 9.74 -6.96
N ALA A 47 -6.29 10.50 -5.91
CA ALA A 47 -7.18 10.09 -4.83
C ALA A 47 -8.60 9.83 -5.36
N THR A 48 -9.09 10.69 -6.26
CA THR A 48 -10.40 10.49 -6.90
C THR A 48 -10.44 9.18 -7.69
N ASP A 49 -9.40 8.90 -8.47
CA ASP A 49 -9.30 7.67 -9.26
C ASP A 49 -9.14 6.42 -8.38
N LEU A 50 -8.34 6.53 -7.31
CA LEU A 50 -8.14 5.46 -6.34
C LEU A 50 -9.45 5.08 -5.64
N LEU A 51 -10.20 6.07 -5.14
CA LEU A 51 -11.48 5.82 -4.48
C LEU A 51 -12.50 5.17 -5.42
N LYS A 52 -12.55 5.61 -6.68
CA LYS A 52 -13.38 4.96 -7.72
C LYS A 52 -12.97 3.51 -7.96
N PHE A 53 -11.67 3.26 -8.09
CA PHE A 53 -11.13 1.91 -8.28
C PHE A 53 -11.50 0.99 -7.12
N LEU A 54 -11.26 1.42 -5.88
CA LEU A 54 -11.58 0.63 -4.68
C LEU A 54 -13.08 0.39 -4.53
N THR A 55 -13.92 1.40 -4.79
CA THR A 55 -15.38 1.27 -4.76
C THR A 55 -15.88 0.25 -5.81
N THR A 56 -15.27 0.22 -6.99
CA THR A 56 -15.62 -0.72 -8.06
C THR A 56 -15.32 -2.15 -7.61
N ILE A 57 -14.12 -2.40 -7.07
CA ILE A 57 -13.72 -3.72 -6.57
C ILE A 57 -14.61 -4.16 -5.41
N SER A 58 -14.96 -3.27 -4.48
CA SER A 58 -15.85 -3.61 -3.37
C SER A 58 -17.23 -4.05 -3.86
N ARG A 59 -17.78 -3.38 -4.89
CA ARG A 59 -19.08 -3.73 -5.49
C ARG A 59 -19.04 -5.06 -6.25
N GLU A 60 -17.93 -5.39 -6.90
CA GLU A 60 -17.77 -6.67 -7.59
C GLU A 60 -17.73 -7.86 -6.61
N ASN A 61 -17.26 -7.64 -5.38
CA ASN A 61 -17.11 -8.70 -4.37
C ASN A 61 -18.26 -8.81 -3.37
N HIS A 62 -19.11 -7.78 -3.25
CA HIS A 62 -20.32 -7.83 -2.43
C HIS A 62 -21.57 -7.97 -3.31
N SER A 63 -22.21 -9.13 -3.24
CA SER A 63 -23.55 -9.33 -3.81
C SER A 63 -24.56 -8.47 -3.04
N GLN A 64 -24.74 -7.22 -3.48
CA GLN A 64 -25.95 -6.42 -3.32
C GLN A 64 -26.64 -6.52 -1.94
N ASP A 65 -25.94 -6.19 -0.86
CA ASP A 65 -26.62 -5.85 0.40
C ASP A 65 -26.97 -4.36 0.40
N ASN A 66 -28.28 -4.12 0.45
CA ASN A 66 -28.91 -2.82 0.58
C ASN A 66 -28.47 -2.18 1.90
N ASP A 67 -27.52 -1.25 1.85
CA ASP A 67 -27.29 -0.32 2.96
C ASP A 67 -27.24 1.10 2.40
N ASP A 68 -28.39 1.53 1.86
CA ASP A 68 -28.66 2.88 1.35
C ASP A 68 -28.65 3.97 2.46
N ASN A 69 -28.10 3.68 3.65
CA ASN A 69 -28.20 4.54 4.83
C ASN A 69 -26.93 4.71 5.67
N LEU A 70 -25.73 4.59 5.10
CA LEU A 70 -24.49 4.98 5.80
C LEU A 70 -23.93 6.31 5.28
N HIS A 71 -24.37 7.38 5.95
CA HIS A 71 -23.90 8.76 5.87
C HIS A 71 -22.42 8.93 5.48
N ASN A 72 -22.16 9.67 4.38
CA ASN A 72 -20.92 10.38 4.02
C ASN A 72 -19.57 9.63 4.06
N ASP A 73 -19.53 8.37 4.46
CA ASP A 73 -18.31 7.62 4.70
C ASP A 73 -17.96 6.74 3.49
N ILE A 74 -16.67 6.63 3.20
CA ILE A 74 -16.12 5.81 2.13
C ILE A 74 -15.43 4.63 2.78
N LEU A 75 -16.02 3.44 2.62
CA LEU A 75 -15.47 2.20 3.13
C LEU A 75 -14.41 1.65 2.17
N LEU A 76 -13.19 1.48 2.67
CA LEU A 76 -12.07 0.91 1.94
C LEU A 76 -11.83 -0.56 2.36
N PRO A 77 -11.34 -1.40 1.44
CA PRO A 77 -10.91 -2.75 1.80
C PRO A 77 -9.73 -2.70 2.79
N PRO A 78 -9.46 -3.82 3.51
CA PRO A 78 -8.26 -3.96 4.34
C PRO A 78 -6.98 -3.52 3.61
N LEU A 79 -6.18 -2.66 4.26
CA LEU A 79 -4.85 -2.35 3.73
C LEU A 79 -3.88 -3.47 4.12
N ILE A 80 -3.25 -4.10 3.13
CA ILE A 80 -2.18 -5.07 3.35
C ILE A 80 -0.88 -4.47 2.85
N ALA A 81 0.09 -4.32 3.75
CA ALA A 81 1.38 -3.72 3.43
C ALA A 81 2.50 -4.31 4.30
N HIS A 82 3.73 -4.33 3.78
CA HIS A 82 4.91 -4.65 4.58
C HIS A 82 5.31 -3.40 5.36
N ASN A 83 5.21 -3.44 6.69
CA ASN A 83 5.25 -2.25 7.55
C ASN A 83 4.03 -1.32 7.36
N ALA A 84 2.83 -1.90 7.31
CA ALA A 84 1.57 -1.19 7.00
C ALA A 84 1.28 0.08 7.82
N GLY A 85 1.86 0.22 9.02
CA GLY A 85 1.70 1.43 9.83
C GLY A 85 2.34 2.68 9.21
N PHE A 86 3.30 2.54 8.29
CA PHE A 86 3.82 3.67 7.52
C PHE A 86 2.84 4.08 6.42
N ASP A 87 2.45 3.13 5.57
CA ASP A 87 1.55 3.37 4.44
C ASP A 87 0.19 3.89 4.88
N SER A 88 -0.37 3.35 5.97
CA SER A 88 -1.66 3.81 6.49
C SER A 88 -1.61 5.27 6.91
N ARG A 89 -0.59 5.66 7.71
CA ARG A 89 -0.41 7.05 8.14
C ARG A 89 -0.15 7.99 6.98
N PHE A 90 0.59 7.54 5.97
CA PHE A 90 0.83 8.31 4.76
C PHE A 90 -0.49 8.57 4.01
N LEU A 91 -1.30 7.53 3.78
CA LEU A 91 -2.61 7.65 3.16
C LEU A 91 -3.55 8.54 3.98
N ASP A 92 -3.61 8.36 5.30
CA ASP A 92 -4.43 9.17 6.19
C ASP A 92 -4.05 10.66 6.12
N HIS A 93 -2.75 10.96 6.15
CA HIS A 93 -2.25 12.32 5.99
C HIS A 93 -2.66 12.90 4.63
N CYS A 94 -2.45 12.14 3.56
CA CYS A 94 -2.79 12.53 2.20
C CYS A 94 -4.29 12.78 2.02
N PHE A 95 -5.17 11.93 2.55
CA PHE A 95 -6.61 12.14 2.53
C PHE A 95 -7.02 13.34 3.40
N SER A 96 -6.41 13.51 4.57
CA SER A 96 -6.67 14.66 5.45
C SER A 96 -6.38 16.00 4.77
N ARG A 97 -5.36 16.07 3.91
CA ARG A 97 -5.05 17.27 3.11
C ARG A 97 -6.11 17.64 2.08
N LEU A 98 -6.97 16.69 1.69
CA LEU A 98 -8.11 16.93 0.79
C LEU A 98 -9.41 17.18 1.57
N GLY A 99 -9.36 17.30 2.90
CA GLY A 99 -10.53 17.54 3.75
C GLY A 99 -11.27 16.27 4.18
N TYR A 100 -10.81 15.07 3.80
CA TYR A 100 -11.36 13.83 4.34
C TYR A 100 -10.99 13.68 5.83
N ASN A 101 -11.80 12.94 6.59
CA ASN A 101 -11.59 12.68 8.02
C ASN A 101 -11.58 13.94 8.93
N GLN A 102 -12.03 15.08 8.41
CA GLN A 102 -12.24 16.31 9.18
C GLN A 102 -13.71 16.42 9.61
N SER A 103 -14.02 17.29 10.59
CA SER A 103 -15.34 17.39 11.25
C SER A 103 -16.53 17.57 10.29
N ASN A 104 -16.30 18.19 9.12
CA ASN A 104 -17.31 18.45 8.09
C ASN A 104 -17.01 17.74 6.75
N GLY A 105 -16.04 16.84 6.73
CA GLY A 105 -15.60 16.11 5.55
C GLY A 105 -16.15 14.69 5.50
N LYS A 106 -16.05 14.05 4.31
CA LYS A 106 -16.29 12.61 4.18
C LYS A 106 -15.24 11.84 4.97
N ARG A 107 -15.61 10.77 5.67
CA ARG A 107 -14.62 9.92 6.34
C ARG A 107 -14.19 8.78 5.43
N VAL A 108 -12.92 8.47 5.42
CA VAL A 108 -12.36 7.28 4.79
C VAL A 108 -12.14 6.27 5.91
N ILE A 109 -12.87 5.16 5.86
CA ILE A 109 -12.87 4.14 6.91
C ILE A 109 -12.39 2.83 6.29
N TYR A 110 -11.34 2.24 6.84
CA TYR A 110 -10.94 0.87 6.46
C TYR A 110 -11.87 -0.16 7.11
N HIS A 111 -12.01 -1.31 6.47
CA HIS A 111 -12.80 -2.43 6.98
C HIS A 111 -12.55 -2.72 8.48
N SER A 112 -13.62 -2.79 9.28
CA SER A 112 -13.57 -2.77 10.75
C SER A 112 -12.83 -3.95 11.39
N LEU A 113 -12.93 -5.15 10.81
CA LEU A 113 -12.31 -6.35 11.37
C LEU A 113 -10.80 -6.42 11.15
N PHE A 114 -10.30 -5.86 10.04
CA PHE A 114 -8.89 -5.94 9.65
C PHE A 114 -8.50 -4.65 8.93
N PRO A 115 -8.45 -3.49 9.61
CA PRO A 115 -8.23 -2.22 8.94
C PRO A 115 -6.85 -2.18 8.28
N HIS A 116 -5.84 -2.74 8.94
CA HIS A 116 -4.48 -2.84 8.42
C HIS A 116 -3.87 -4.19 8.79
N THR A 117 -3.35 -4.91 7.78
CA THR A 117 -2.59 -6.15 7.96
C THR A 117 -1.13 -5.90 7.62
N CYS A 118 -0.27 -6.03 8.64
CA CYS A 118 1.16 -5.81 8.50
C CYS A 118 1.90 -7.13 8.26
N THR A 119 2.37 -7.37 7.03
CA THR A 119 3.06 -8.64 6.71
C THR A 119 4.38 -8.80 7.47
N LYS A 120 5.04 -7.70 7.87
CA LYS A 120 6.21 -7.75 8.76
C LYS A 120 5.89 -8.35 10.13
N GLN A 121 4.74 -7.97 10.71
CA GLN A 121 4.30 -8.52 11.99
C GLN A 121 3.85 -9.98 11.85
N LEU A 122 3.14 -10.31 10.76
CA LEU A 122 2.78 -11.70 10.45
C LEU A 122 4.02 -12.59 10.29
N MET A 123 5.04 -12.13 9.57
CA MET A 123 6.32 -12.84 9.46
C MET A 123 6.99 -13.04 10.81
N THR A 124 7.01 -11.99 11.63
CA THR A 124 7.58 -12.08 12.99
C THR A 124 6.88 -13.16 13.80
N HIS A 125 5.54 -13.21 13.73
CA HIS A 125 4.75 -14.22 14.41
C HIS A 125 5.00 -15.64 13.86
N TYR A 126 4.98 -15.79 12.53
CA TYR A 126 5.31 -17.05 11.85
C TYR A 126 6.67 -17.60 12.29
N TYR A 127 7.71 -16.77 12.30
CA TYR A 127 9.05 -17.18 12.74
C TYR A 127 9.11 -17.58 14.21
N GLN A 128 8.47 -16.80 15.09
CA GLN A 128 8.40 -17.12 16.52
C GLN A 128 7.72 -18.46 16.77
N GLN A 129 6.68 -18.77 16.00
CA GLN A 129 5.90 -20.00 16.17
C GLN A 129 6.63 -21.24 15.63
N TYR A 130 7.32 -21.12 14.48
CA TYR A 130 7.80 -22.31 13.75
C TYR A 130 9.32 -22.50 13.72
N HIS A 131 10.13 -21.49 14.07
CA HIS A 131 11.58 -21.54 13.83
C HIS A 131 12.46 -21.32 15.08
N CYS A 132 11.88 -21.18 16.27
CA CYS A 132 12.58 -21.16 17.58
C CYS A 132 13.90 -20.34 17.61
N ARG A 133 13.98 -19.26 16.83
CA ARG A 133 15.18 -18.41 16.70
C ARG A 133 14.85 -16.96 16.99
N ASN A 134 15.73 -16.33 17.75
CA ASN A 134 15.77 -14.89 17.89
C ASN A 134 16.35 -14.25 16.62
N ASN A 135 15.73 -13.14 16.24
CA ASN A 135 16.30 -11.97 15.57
C ASN A 135 16.31 -11.89 14.03
N GLU A 136 15.78 -10.74 13.60
CA GLU A 136 16.02 -9.99 12.35
C GLU A 136 15.64 -10.60 10.99
N GLU A 137 15.55 -11.93 10.88
CA GLU A 137 14.99 -12.58 9.69
C GLU A 137 13.50 -12.22 9.51
N GLY A 138 13.12 -11.73 8.33
CA GLY A 138 11.75 -11.28 8.06
C GLY A 138 11.44 -9.83 8.47
N THR A 139 12.46 -9.05 8.84
CA THR A 139 12.27 -7.60 9.14
C THR A 139 12.17 -6.72 7.90
N SER A 140 12.72 -7.20 6.78
CA SER A 140 12.63 -6.59 5.46
C SER A 140 11.74 -7.42 4.54
N LEU A 141 11.16 -6.77 3.52
CA LEU A 141 10.35 -7.47 2.53
C LEU A 141 11.18 -8.54 1.79
N GLU A 142 12.44 -8.25 1.48
CA GLU A 142 13.33 -9.19 0.77
C GLU A 142 13.63 -10.43 1.60
N SER A 143 14.01 -10.25 2.87
CA SER A 143 14.28 -11.38 3.77
C SER A 143 13.00 -12.21 3.97
N SER A 144 11.85 -11.55 4.17
CA SER A 144 10.55 -12.23 4.28
C SER A 144 10.20 -13.05 3.04
N CYS A 145 10.45 -12.51 1.85
CA CYS A 145 10.21 -13.20 0.59
C CYS A 145 11.12 -14.42 0.42
N SER A 146 12.39 -14.32 0.81
CA SER A 146 13.35 -15.43 0.66
C SER A 146 12.97 -16.68 1.46
N VAL A 147 12.25 -16.53 2.58
CA VAL A 147 11.74 -17.66 3.40
C VAL A 147 10.86 -18.58 2.59
N PHE A 148 10.07 -18.02 1.68
CA PHE A 148 9.16 -18.76 0.81
C PHE A 148 9.75 -18.99 -0.58
N GLY A 149 11.08 -18.85 -0.75
CA GLY A 149 11.76 -19.05 -2.02
C GLY A 149 11.47 -17.98 -3.08
N MET A 150 10.93 -16.83 -2.70
CA MET A 150 10.68 -15.71 -3.62
C MET A 150 11.93 -14.83 -3.77
N ASP A 151 12.42 -14.67 -5.00
CA ASP A 151 13.57 -13.80 -5.29
C ASP A 151 13.14 -12.34 -5.55
N ALA A 152 12.92 -11.62 -4.44
CA ALA A 152 12.54 -10.20 -4.47
C ALA A 152 13.61 -9.31 -5.14
N VAL A 153 14.89 -9.66 -4.99
CA VAL A 153 16.02 -8.86 -5.52
C VAL A 153 16.08 -8.98 -7.04
N ALA A 154 15.97 -10.19 -7.58
CA ALA A 154 15.93 -10.39 -9.03
C ALA A 154 14.71 -9.71 -9.66
N LEU A 155 13.54 -9.79 -9.02
CA LEU A 155 12.33 -9.12 -9.52
C LEU A 155 12.51 -7.59 -9.57
N ARG A 156 13.03 -6.98 -8.51
CA ARG A 156 13.32 -5.52 -8.49
C ARG A 156 14.37 -5.11 -9.52
N LYS A 157 15.36 -5.95 -9.79
CA LYS A 157 16.35 -5.69 -10.85
C LYS A 157 15.70 -5.73 -12.24
N LYS A 158 14.80 -6.67 -12.48
CA LYS A 158 14.10 -6.82 -13.76
C LYS A 158 13.11 -5.68 -14.03
N GLU A 159 12.35 -5.28 -13.02
CA GLU A 159 11.24 -4.32 -13.16
C GLU A 159 11.66 -2.84 -12.96
N GLY A 160 12.94 -2.60 -12.67
CA GLY A 160 13.43 -1.28 -12.27
C GLY A 160 13.31 -1.07 -10.75
N ARG A 161 14.42 -0.60 -10.16
CA ARG A 161 14.67 -0.47 -8.71
C ARG A 161 13.46 0.01 -7.89
N HIS A 162 13.30 -0.52 -6.66
CA HIS A 162 12.30 -0.15 -5.62
C HIS A 162 11.00 0.51 -6.11
N ALA A 163 10.37 -0.10 -7.13
CA ALA A 163 9.07 0.34 -7.61
C ALA A 163 7.99 -0.08 -6.61
N ALA A 164 7.14 0.86 -6.20
CA ALA A 164 6.03 0.60 -5.28
C ALA A 164 5.09 -0.50 -5.79
N SER A 165 4.90 -0.60 -7.11
CA SER A 165 4.12 -1.67 -7.74
C SER A 165 4.75 -3.06 -7.55
N THR A 166 6.08 -3.16 -7.63
CA THR A 166 6.81 -4.41 -7.42
C THR A 166 6.75 -4.83 -5.96
N ASP A 167 6.90 -3.87 -5.05
CA ASP A 167 6.82 -4.12 -3.60
C ASP A 167 5.40 -4.50 -3.18
N ALA A 168 4.36 -3.88 -3.77
CA ALA A 168 2.97 -4.26 -3.55
C ALA A 168 2.69 -5.68 -4.03
N ARG A 169 3.22 -6.08 -5.21
CA ARG A 169 3.10 -7.46 -5.71
C ARG A 169 3.77 -8.47 -4.80
N LEU A 170 5.03 -8.22 -4.43
CA LEU A 170 5.78 -9.09 -3.50
C LEU A 170 5.06 -9.20 -2.16
N THR A 171 4.51 -8.10 -1.65
CA THR A 171 3.74 -8.10 -0.41
C THR A 171 2.45 -8.91 -0.52
N ALA A 172 1.75 -8.84 -1.64
CA ALA A 172 0.54 -9.63 -1.89
C ALA A 172 0.86 -11.13 -1.97
N GLU A 173 1.92 -11.51 -2.70
CA GLU A 173 2.37 -12.90 -2.79
C GLU A 173 2.81 -13.42 -1.41
N LEU A 174 3.60 -12.64 -0.66
CA LEU A 174 4.00 -12.95 0.72
C LEU A 174 2.80 -13.15 1.64
N PHE A 175 1.80 -12.28 1.57
CA PHE A 175 0.58 -12.39 2.38
C PHE A 175 -0.17 -13.70 2.07
N ILE A 176 -0.31 -14.07 0.79
CA ILE A 176 -0.96 -15.32 0.40
C ILE A 176 -0.22 -16.54 0.98
N HIS A 177 1.12 -16.53 0.96
CA HIS A 177 1.92 -17.59 1.57
C HIS A 177 1.71 -17.66 3.09
N LEU A 178 1.80 -16.53 3.78
CA LEU A 178 1.56 -16.46 5.22
C LEU A 178 0.16 -16.95 5.60
N ALA A 179 -0.86 -16.51 4.88
CA ALA A 179 -2.24 -16.92 5.12
C ALA A 179 -2.41 -18.45 4.98
N LYS A 180 -1.73 -19.08 4.01
CA LYS A 180 -1.77 -20.55 3.83
C LYS A 180 -1.01 -21.32 4.90
N CYS A 181 -0.04 -20.69 5.57
CA CYS A 181 0.77 -21.35 6.61
C CYS A 181 0.24 -21.11 8.03
N MET A 182 -0.60 -20.10 8.22
CA MET A 182 -1.11 -19.69 9.53
C MET A 182 -2.60 -20.02 9.75
N LEU A 183 -3.32 -20.40 8.69
CA LEU A 183 -4.70 -20.93 8.72
C LEU A 183 -4.69 -22.45 8.53
#